data_AF-A0AA41S132-F1
#
_entry.id   AF-A0AA41S132-F1
#
_cell.length_a   1.000
_cell.length_b   1.000
_cell.length_c   1.000
_cell.angle_alpha   90.00
_cell.angle_beta   90.00
_cell.angle_gamma   90.00
#
_symmetry.space_group_name_H-M   'P 1'
#
loop_
_entity.id
_entity.type
_entity.pdbx_description
1 polymer ?
#
loop_
_entity_poly.entity_id
_entity_poly.type
_entity_poly.pdbx_seq_one_letter_code
_entity_poly.pdbx_strand_id
1 'polypeptide(L)'
;MAASCVSAAAVIPDGQTLLPTSPWQFSCDLEVNYGSDENASIVCAAIAVDAELQPDKVRRVMTVSDGKLSVHFEAVEARFLRASYSSFVDNLTLATKTIEEFGPGMQL
;
A
#
# COMPACT_ATOMS: atom_id res chain seq x y z
N MET A 1 -12.90 13.20 1.55
CA MET A 1 -13.15 12.12 2.54
C MET A 1 -11.86 11.99 3.34
N ALA A 2 -11.92 12.10 4.67
CA ALA A 2 -10.78 12.47 5.51
C ALA A 2 -9.77 11.32 5.71
N ALA A 3 -8.51 11.54 5.36
CA ALA A 3 -7.38 10.79 5.90
C ALA A 3 -6.94 11.49 7.19
N SER A 4 -7.35 10.94 8.34
CA SER A 4 -6.88 11.38 9.65
C SER A 4 -5.85 10.37 10.15
N CYS A 5 -4.57 10.68 9.99
CA CYS A 5 -3.49 10.03 10.70
C CYS A 5 -3.25 10.80 11.99
N VAL A 6 -3.82 10.35 13.10
CA VAL A 6 -3.40 10.78 14.44
C VAL A 6 -2.63 9.63 15.07
N SER A 7 -1.30 9.72 15.02
CA SER A 7 -0.48 9.13 16.10
C SER A 7 0.03 10.29 16.95
N ALA A 8 -0.80 10.69 17.90
CA ALA A 8 -0.38 11.53 19.01
C ALA A 8 0.48 10.68 19.95
N ALA A 9 1.80 10.87 19.92
CA ALA A 9 2.67 10.35 20.98
C ALA A 9 2.49 11.25 22.21
N ALA A 10 1.68 10.78 23.19
CA ALA A 10 1.63 11.39 24.50
C ALA A 10 2.82 10.87 25.33
N VAL A 11 3.66 11.78 25.80
CA VAL A 11 4.66 11.50 26.85
C VAL A 11 4.01 11.86 28.19
N ILE A 12 3.77 10.87 29.06
CA ILE A 12 3.45 11.08 30.48
C ILE A 12 4.16 10.01 31.33
N PRO A 13 4.79 10.39 32.46
CA PRO A 13 5.44 9.47 33.39
C PRO A 13 4.43 8.76 34.30
N ASP A 14 4.70 7.48 34.55
CA ASP A 14 4.11 6.60 35.59
C ASP A 14 2.61 6.27 35.53
N GLY A 15 2.31 4.97 35.48
CA GLY A 15 1.01 4.40 35.88
C GLY A 15 0.13 3.89 34.72
N GLN A 16 0.11 2.58 34.54
CA GLN A 16 -0.48 1.83 33.43
C GLN A 16 -1.98 2.09 33.14
N THR A 17 -2.29 2.30 31.87
CA THR A 17 -3.41 1.63 31.18
C THR A 17 -2.91 1.30 29.77
N LEU A 18 -2.56 0.04 29.52
CA LEU A 18 -2.07 -0.41 28.22
C LEU A 18 -3.24 -0.36 27.22
N LEU A 19 -3.36 0.75 26.48
CA LEU A 19 -4.12 0.72 25.23
C LEU A 19 -3.53 -0.43 24.40
N PRO A 20 -4.36 -1.29 23.79
CA PRO A 20 -3.83 -2.34 22.93
C PRO A 20 -3.00 -1.66 21.84
N THR A 21 -1.68 -1.79 21.96
CA THR A 21 -0.76 -1.27 20.97
C THR A 21 -1.05 -2.07 19.72
N SER A 22 -1.38 -1.37 18.63
CA SER A 22 -1.62 -2.04 17.34
C SER A 22 -0.47 -3.01 17.09
N PRO A 23 -0.74 -4.29 16.72
CA PRO A 23 0.33 -5.21 16.39
C PRO A 23 1.16 -4.69 15.20
N TRP A 24 0.55 -3.84 14.36
CA TRP A 24 1.15 -3.16 13.22
C TRP A 24 1.99 -1.96 13.66
N GLN A 25 3.26 -2.22 14.01
CA GLN A 25 4.19 -1.20 14.48
C GLN A 25 4.86 -0.40 13.36
N PHE A 26 4.83 -0.90 12.12
CA PHE A 26 5.49 -0.30 10.96
C PHE A 26 4.47 -0.10 9.84
N SER A 27 4.54 1.04 9.16
CA SER A 27 3.71 1.32 7.98
C SER A 27 4.50 2.01 6.87
N CYS A 28 3.99 1.89 5.64
CA CYS A 28 4.53 2.60 4.48
C CYS A 28 3.41 2.87 3.49
N ASP A 29 3.36 4.10 3.01
CA ASP A 29 2.40 4.55 2.01
C ASP A 29 3.11 4.81 0.67
N LEU A 30 2.47 4.40 -0.42
CA LEU A 30 2.91 4.68 -1.78
C LEU A 30 1.71 5.14 -2.61
N GLU A 31 1.94 6.12 -3.48
CA GLU A 31 0.95 6.62 -4.44
C GLU A 31 1.59 6.71 -5.83
N VAL A 32 0.86 6.25 -6.84
CA VAL A 32 1.23 6.41 -8.26
C VAL A 32 0.08 7.04 -9.03
N ASN A 33 0.38 8.08 -9.80
CA ASN A 33 -0.58 8.74 -10.67
C ASN A 33 -0.52 8.12 -12.07
N TYR A 34 -1.64 7.56 -12.53
CA TYR A 34 -1.81 6.96 -13.86
C TYR A 34 -2.62 7.84 -14.82
N GLY A 35 -3.07 9.02 -14.39
CA GLY A 35 -3.81 9.99 -15.19
C GLY A 35 -5.27 9.63 -15.48
N SER A 36 -5.67 8.36 -15.29
CA SER A 36 -7.06 7.90 -15.42
C SER A 36 -7.37 6.77 -14.43
N ASP A 37 -8.62 6.74 -13.94
CA ASP A 37 -9.10 5.67 -13.07
C ASP A 37 -9.08 4.31 -13.75
N GLU A 38 -9.25 4.27 -15.08
CA GLU A 38 -9.16 3.05 -15.88
C GLU A 38 -7.76 2.43 -15.80
N ASN A 39 -6.71 3.22 -16.07
CA ASN A 39 -5.33 2.75 -16.01
C ASN A 39 -4.94 2.33 -14.59
N ALA A 40 -5.29 3.16 -13.58
CA ALA A 40 -5.03 2.85 -12.19
C ALA A 40 -5.75 1.55 -11.76
N SER A 41 -6.99 1.33 -12.22
CA SER A 41 -7.76 0.13 -11.93
C SER A 41 -7.19 -1.12 -12.60
N ILE A 42 -6.69 -1.02 -13.84
CA ILE A 42 -6.05 -2.15 -14.53
C ILE A 42 -4.80 -2.58 -13.77
N VAL A 43 -3.92 -1.62 -13.39
CA VAL A 43 -2.72 -1.93 -12.62
C VAL A 43 -3.07 -2.50 -11.24
N CYS A 44 -4.06 -1.91 -10.56
CA CYS A 44 -4.54 -2.41 -9.27
C CYS A 44 -5.01 -3.86 -9.38
N ALA A 45 -5.87 -4.17 -10.35
CA ALA A 45 -6.41 -5.51 -10.57
C ALA A 45 -5.31 -6.52 -10.93
N ALA A 46 -4.32 -6.12 -11.73
CA ALA A 46 -3.20 -6.98 -12.10
C ALA A 46 -2.33 -7.39 -10.89
N ILE A 47 -2.19 -6.52 -9.89
CA ILE A 47 -1.36 -6.78 -8.70
C ILE A 47 -2.17 -7.38 -7.54
N ALA A 48 -3.48 -7.13 -7.46
CA ALA A 48 -4.35 -7.58 -6.37
C ALA A 48 -4.58 -9.10 -6.32
N VAL A 49 -4.22 -9.83 -7.38
CA VAL A 49 -4.37 -11.29 -7.44
C VAL A 49 -3.47 -12.04 -6.45
N ASP A 50 -2.35 -11.41 -6.06
CA ASP A 50 -1.39 -11.99 -5.12
C ASP A 50 -1.61 -11.44 -3.71
N ALA A 51 -2.02 -12.33 -2.79
CA ALA A 51 -2.12 -12.03 -1.38
C ALA A 51 -0.73 -12.07 -0.70
N GLU A 52 -0.60 -11.35 0.41
CA GLU A 52 0.62 -11.39 1.23
C GLU A 52 0.83 -12.79 1.83
N LEU A 53 2.08 -13.28 1.79
CA LEU A 53 2.41 -14.64 2.26
C LEU A 53 2.20 -14.84 3.77
N GLN A 54 2.25 -13.76 4.56
CA GLN A 54 2.09 -13.77 6.01
C GLN A 54 1.11 -12.69 6.44
N PRO A 55 -0.21 -12.90 6.23
CA PRO A 55 -1.24 -11.89 6.48
C PRO A 55 -1.40 -11.52 7.97
N ASP A 56 -0.87 -12.34 8.88
CA ASP A 56 -0.76 -12.06 10.32
C ASP A 56 0.41 -11.11 10.67
N LYS A 57 1.36 -10.91 9.73
CA LYS A 57 2.60 -10.16 9.97
C LYS A 57 2.79 -8.97 9.05
N VAL A 58 2.19 -9.00 7.87
CA VAL A 58 2.16 -7.89 6.93
C VAL A 58 0.84 -7.90 6.17
N ARG A 59 0.26 -6.72 5.97
CA ARG A 59 -0.94 -6.53 5.17
C ARG A 59 -0.80 -5.32 4.26
N ARG A 60 -1.56 -5.36 3.17
CA ARG A 60 -1.63 -4.30 2.17
C ARG A 60 -3.07 -3.95 1.88
N VAL A 61 -3.36 -2.67 1.77
CA VAL A 61 -4.63 -2.13 1.26
C VAL A 61 -4.33 -1.30 0.02
N MET A 62 -5.09 -1.51 -1.05
CA MET A 62 -4.96 -0.78 -2.30
C MET A 62 -6.28 -0.09 -2.62
N THR A 63 -6.21 1.17 -3.02
CA THR A 63 -7.38 1.96 -3.42
C THR A 63 -7.08 2.74 -4.69
N VAL A 64 -8.08 2.86 -5.56
CA VAL A 64 -8.01 3.70 -6.75
C VAL A 64 -8.96 4.89 -6.58
N SER A 65 -8.47 6.09 -6.83
CA SER A 65 -9.26 7.32 -6.81
C SER A 65 -8.53 8.44 -7.55
N ASP A 66 -9.26 9.29 -8.27
CA ASP A 66 -8.73 10.49 -8.93
C ASP A 66 -7.52 10.21 -9.86
N GLY A 67 -7.57 9.11 -10.60
CA GLY A 67 -6.53 8.66 -11.52
C GLY A 67 -5.29 8.11 -10.83
N LYS A 68 -5.36 7.83 -9.52
CA LYS A 68 -4.23 7.39 -8.70
C LYS A 68 -4.48 6.03 -8.08
N LEU A 69 -3.41 5.26 -7.94
CA LEU A 69 -3.34 4.07 -7.10
C LEU A 69 -2.63 4.45 -5.80
N SER A 70 -3.35 4.33 -4.68
CA SER A 70 -2.79 4.49 -3.33
C SER A 70 -2.67 3.13 -2.65
N VAL A 71 -1.56 2.91 -1.95
CA VAL A 71 -1.22 1.64 -1.34
C VAL A 71 -0.73 1.89 0.07
N HIS A 72 -1.37 1.23 1.03
CA HIS A 72 -1.02 1.30 2.44
C HIS A 72 -0.53 -0.07 2.91
N PHE A 73 0.69 -0.11 3.43
CA PHE A 73 1.25 -1.29 4.08
C PHE A 73 1.32 -1.11 5.59
N GLU A 74 1.10 -2.22 6.29
CA GLU A 74 1.28 -2.33 7.73
C GLU A 74 1.97 -3.66 8.05
N ALA A 75 2.91 -3.63 9.00
CA ALA A 75 3.62 -4.82 9.44
C ALA A 75 3.94 -4.82 10.93
N VAL A 76 4.07 -6.02 11.49
CA VAL A 76 4.45 -6.21 12.90
C VAL A 76 5.94 -5.95 13.15
N GLU A 77 6.76 -6.13 12.11
CA GLU A 77 8.20 -5.86 12.15
C GLU A 77 8.70 -5.29 10.81
N ALA A 78 9.73 -4.43 10.87
CA ALA A 78 10.33 -3.80 9.69
C ALA A 78 10.77 -4.80 8.60
N ARG A 79 11.20 -6.01 8.99
CA ARG A 79 11.63 -7.03 8.00
C ARG A 79 10.49 -7.56 7.14
N PHE A 80 9.27 -7.67 7.67
CA PHE A 80 8.11 -8.11 6.90
C PHE A 80 7.64 -7.00 5.97
N LEU A 81 7.61 -5.75 6.46
CA LEU A 81 7.33 -4.57 5.64
C LEU A 81 8.31 -4.48 4.46
N ARG A 82 9.62 -4.57 4.73
CA ARG A 82 10.66 -4.49 3.70
C ARG A 82 10.48 -5.57 2.64
N ALA A 83 10.31 -6.83 3.05
CA ALA A 83 10.21 -7.94 2.11
C ALA A 83 8.97 -7.82 1.20
N SER A 84 7.81 -7.55 1.81
CA SER A 84 6.54 -7.40 1.09
C SER A 84 6.55 -6.17 0.16
N TYR A 85 6.98 -5.02 0.66
CA TYR A 85 7.06 -3.79 -0.11
C TYR A 85 8.02 -3.90 -1.30
N SER A 86 9.20 -4.51 -1.11
CA SER A 86 10.14 -4.73 -2.22
C SER A 86 9.53 -5.57 -3.33
N SER A 87 8.92 -6.71 -3.00
CA SER A 87 8.25 -7.56 -4.00
C SER A 87 7.09 -6.84 -4.68
N PHE A 88 6.34 -6.02 -3.94
CA PHE A 88 5.26 -5.23 -4.50
C PHE A 88 5.75 -4.20 -5.52
N VAL A 89 6.83 -3.46 -5.22
CA VAL A 89 7.37 -2.45 -6.14
C VAL A 89 7.91 -3.08 -7.42
N ASP A 90 8.46 -4.29 -7.35
CA ASP A 90 8.89 -5.03 -8.56
C ASP A 90 7.68 -5.34 -9.46
N ASN A 91 6.59 -5.86 -8.89
CA ASN A 91 5.34 -6.14 -9.61
C ASN A 91 4.68 -4.86 -10.13
N LEU A 92 4.66 -3.80 -9.33
CA LEU A 92 4.14 -2.49 -9.71
C LEU A 92 4.92 -1.91 -10.89
N THR A 93 6.24 -2.03 -10.89
CA THR A 93 7.10 -1.57 -12.00
C THR A 93 6.76 -2.31 -13.28
N LEU A 94 6.58 -3.63 -13.21
CA LEU A 94 6.20 -4.44 -14.36
C LEU A 94 4.82 -4.06 -14.90
N ALA A 95 3.82 -3.97 -14.03
CA ALA A 95 2.45 -3.61 -14.42
C ALA A 95 2.39 -2.18 -14.99
N THR A 96 3.14 -1.24 -14.41
CA THR A 96 3.25 0.14 -14.90
C THR A 96 3.84 0.18 -16.30
N LYS A 97 4.99 -0.47 -16.53
CA LYS A 97 5.58 -0.54 -17.88
C LYS A 97 4.65 -1.20 -18.88
N THR A 98 3.88 -2.20 -18.43
CA THR A 98 2.92 -2.91 -19.29
C THR A 98 1.77 -1.99 -19.71
N ILE A 99 1.21 -1.16 -18.82
CA ILE A 99 0.13 -0.23 -19.18
C ILE A 99 0.66 0.99 -19.95
N GLU A 100 1.89 1.43 -19.70
CA GLU A 100 2.53 2.50 -20.46
C GLU A 100 2.78 2.08 -21.91
N GLU A 101 3.22 0.85 -22.12
CA GLU A 101 3.42 0.30 -23.47
C GLU A 101 2.07 -0.06 -24.10
N PHE A 102 1.25 -0.91 -23.47
CA PHE A 102 0.10 -1.56 -24.10
C PHE A 102 -1.27 -1.04 -23.66
N GLY A 103 -1.33 0.11 -23.00
CA GLY A 103 -2.56 0.63 -22.42
C GLY A 103 -3.60 1.18 -23.40
N PRO A 104 -4.79 1.54 -22.90
CA PRO A 104 -5.85 2.18 -23.69
C PRO A 104 -5.33 3.44 -24.39
N GLY A 105 -5.34 3.43 -25.73
CA GLY A 105 -4.77 4.51 -26.55
C GLY A 105 -3.56 4.10 -27.38
N MET A 106 -2.98 2.92 -27.15
CA MET A 106 -2.01 2.32 -28.07
C MET A 106 -2.65 2.04 -29.43
N GLN A 107 -2.03 2.55 -30.50
CA GLN A 107 -2.34 2.23 -31.89
C GLN A 107 -1.29 1.24 -32.39
N LEU A 108 -1.74 0.07 -32.86
CA LEU A 108 -0.92 -0.98 -33.46
C LEU A 108 -0.51 -0.66 -34.90
#